data_AF-A0A2N2D1F3-F1
#
_entry.id   AF-A0A2N2D1F3-F1
#
_cell.length_a   1.000
_cell.length_b   1.000
_cell.length_c   1.000
_cell.angle_alpha   90.00
_cell.angle_beta   90.00
_cell.angle_gamma   90.00
#
_symmetry.space_group_name_H-M   'P 1'
#
loop_
_entity.id
_entity.type
_entity.pdbx_description
1 polymer ?
#
loop_
_entity_poly.entity_id
_entity_poly.type
_entity_poly.pdbx_seq_one_letter_code
_entity_poly.pdbx_strand_id
1 'polypeptide(L)'
;MEKFFLKIFGPIVKPIISQVRNWMKQFKKLPMTVMQKLAQITREIWSKKDTTVEDYIGVGQRLISKKLILIVLVVVLLLGYGVYKFTPIVSAKIRGYEIIHISSGTPLTYTGKVMLFDEGNMLMYEGDMVGGVYNGYGKIYENGNLIYEGQCKNSIMHGNGTMYYENGKKKYEGSIANGVYDGQGKLFNMKGKYIYVGQFVSGCYTGQGREYYINKGLKYEGNFLNNQYEGQGKLYNEDEQLVYVGQFISGVYSGQGLEYWPDQELKYEGAFAGGYYEGQGKLYNQKGKLAYQGEFKAGLTNGKGEMYNDAGKLIYKGDFLAGSSAGQGQLVSESGKVLYKGAFLDGHPEGPGEMYNDEGIVVYKGEFKNGVYSGMGSDFYPNGQVKYSGTFELGYYKGQGLLLDEKGKKKYEGNFNAGSFNGLGILYNSNEEIVFHGFFTNNQPNYPGFMNLSEKKIDELVGKSEDKVDIGTIRSINYKDMAMSFELSSSGPKENQVVSAITLSGKQELLGIKLDMKASQILKALGDPTHQESLPPNNIWECRRDGFVYKFFFNDDQSINYLEIRPTN
;
A
#
# COMPACT_ATOMS: atom_id res chain seq x y z
N MET A 1 -22.93 1.07 91.95
CA MET A 1 -22.48 0.33 90.75
C MET A 1 -23.63 0.02 89.79
N GLU A 2 -24.74 -0.55 90.26
CA GLU A 2 -25.89 -0.93 89.43
C GLU A 2 -26.53 0.25 88.64
N LYS A 3 -26.70 1.41 89.29
CA LYS A 3 -27.16 2.65 88.64
C LYS A 3 -26.18 3.22 87.60
N PHE A 4 -24.88 2.91 87.72
CA PHE A 4 -23.84 3.33 86.77
C PHE A 4 -23.80 2.40 85.56
N PHE A 5 -23.92 1.09 85.81
CA PHE A 5 -24.05 0.04 84.79
C PHE A 5 -25.29 0.25 83.91
N LEU A 6 -26.45 0.54 84.52
CA LEU A 6 -27.69 0.86 83.80
C LEU A 6 -27.65 2.18 83.02
N LYS A 7 -26.77 3.11 83.39
CA LYS A 7 -26.62 4.41 82.71
C LYS A 7 -25.71 4.32 81.49
N ILE A 8 -24.66 3.48 81.55
CA ILE A 8 -23.71 3.24 80.45
C ILE A 8 -24.24 2.19 79.48
N PHE A 9 -24.72 1.07 79.99
CA PHE A 9 -25.18 -0.05 79.17
C PHE A 9 -26.68 -0.05 78.93
N GLY A 10 -27.48 0.75 79.64
CA GLY A 10 -28.94 0.83 79.42
C GLY A 10 -29.35 1.14 77.98
N PRO A 11 -28.72 2.08 77.27
CA PRO A 11 -28.98 2.35 75.85
C PRO A 11 -28.58 1.18 74.93
N ILE A 12 -27.63 0.35 75.34
CA ILE A 12 -27.12 -0.82 74.59
C ILE A 12 -27.99 -2.05 74.87
N VAL A 13 -28.38 -2.27 76.13
CA VAL A 13 -29.08 -3.45 76.64
C VAL A 13 -30.59 -3.38 76.37
N LYS A 14 -31.22 -2.20 76.43
CA LYS A 14 -32.65 -2.03 76.14
C LYS A 14 -33.06 -2.49 74.73
N PRO A 15 -32.37 -2.12 73.64
CA PRO A 15 -32.69 -2.63 72.30
C PRO A 15 -32.43 -4.15 72.19
N ILE A 16 -31.38 -4.66 72.84
CA ILE A 16 -31.09 -6.10 72.89
C ILE A 16 -32.23 -6.87 73.58
N ILE A 17 -32.72 -6.41 74.74
CA ILE A 17 -33.84 -7.03 75.45
C ILE A 17 -35.14 -6.98 74.63
N SER A 18 -35.40 -5.84 73.96
CA SER A 18 -36.57 -5.68 73.08
C SER A 18 -36.53 -6.63 71.88
N GLN A 19 -35.36 -6.78 71.25
CA GLN A 19 -35.16 -7.66 70.11
C GLN A 19 -35.14 -9.14 70.49
N VAL A 20 -34.54 -9.50 71.64
CA VAL A 20 -34.63 -10.86 72.21
C VAL A 20 -36.10 -11.20 72.50
N ARG A 21 -36.88 -10.25 73.03
CA ARG A 21 -38.33 -10.42 73.24
C ARG A 21 -39.08 -10.61 71.91
N ASN A 22 -38.71 -9.93 70.84
CA ASN A 22 -39.30 -10.11 69.51
C ASN A 22 -38.85 -11.43 68.84
N TRP A 23 -37.61 -11.86 69.03
CA TRP A 23 -37.10 -13.16 68.61
C TRP A 23 -37.82 -14.32 69.34
N MET A 24 -38.08 -14.15 70.65
CA MET A 24 -38.94 -15.08 71.41
C MET A 24 -40.38 -15.12 70.88
N LYS A 25 -40.91 -14.05 70.30
CA LYS A 25 -42.22 -14.08 69.62
C LYS A 25 -42.19 -14.88 68.32
N GLN A 26 -41.05 -14.94 67.62
CA GLN A 26 -40.90 -15.79 66.44
C GLN A 26 -40.77 -17.28 66.80
N PHE A 27 -40.21 -17.60 67.97
CA PHE A 27 -40.22 -18.97 68.51
C PHE A 27 -41.64 -19.54 68.66
N LYS A 28 -42.64 -18.68 68.93
CA LYS A 28 -44.06 -19.07 68.98
C LYS A 28 -44.68 -19.40 67.62
N LYS A 29 -43.98 -19.13 66.50
CA LYS A 29 -44.42 -19.42 65.13
C LYS A 29 -43.89 -20.75 64.59
N LEU A 30 -43.09 -21.49 65.36
CA LEU A 30 -42.59 -22.80 64.94
C LEU A 30 -43.75 -23.80 64.83
N PRO A 31 -43.73 -24.71 63.84
CA PRO A 31 -44.73 -25.77 63.71
C PRO A 31 -44.85 -26.55 65.02
N MET A 32 -46.08 -26.89 65.41
CA MET A 32 -46.36 -27.51 66.71
C MET A 32 -45.60 -28.84 66.90
N THR A 33 -45.33 -29.56 65.82
CA THR A 33 -44.50 -30.77 65.78
C THR A 33 -43.03 -30.52 66.14
N VAL A 34 -42.47 -29.37 65.75
CA VAL A 34 -41.09 -28.97 66.12
C VAL A 34 -41.04 -28.54 67.58
N MET A 35 -42.05 -27.79 68.06
CA MET A 35 -42.16 -27.46 69.48
C MET A 35 -42.35 -28.70 70.36
N GLN A 36 -43.11 -29.70 69.90
CA GLN A 36 -43.29 -30.96 70.62
C GLN A 36 -42.00 -31.78 70.66
N LYS A 37 -41.25 -31.86 69.56
CA LYS A 37 -39.92 -32.52 69.55
C LYS A 37 -38.91 -31.79 70.43
N LEU A 38 -38.85 -30.46 70.38
CA LEU A 38 -38.00 -29.67 71.28
C LEU A 38 -38.42 -29.82 72.74
N ALA A 39 -39.74 -29.85 73.03
CA ALA A 39 -40.27 -30.11 74.36
C ALA A 39 -39.96 -31.53 74.83
N GLN A 40 -39.99 -32.53 73.94
CA GLN A 40 -39.68 -33.91 74.27
C GLN A 40 -38.18 -34.09 74.54
N ILE A 41 -37.31 -33.54 73.69
CA ILE A 41 -35.86 -33.55 73.87
C ILE A 41 -35.47 -32.80 75.15
N THR A 42 -36.05 -31.62 75.40
CA THR A 42 -35.79 -30.88 76.65
C THR A 42 -36.33 -31.61 77.87
N ARG A 43 -37.49 -32.28 77.77
CA ARG A 43 -38.08 -33.05 78.88
C ARG A 43 -37.31 -34.36 79.14
N GLU A 44 -36.77 -35.05 78.14
CA GLU A 44 -35.87 -36.21 78.32
C GLU A 44 -34.53 -35.80 78.93
N ILE A 45 -33.97 -34.68 78.49
CA ILE A 45 -32.74 -34.11 79.08
C ILE A 45 -32.97 -33.64 80.52
N TRP A 46 -34.14 -33.07 80.85
CA TRP A 46 -34.43 -32.50 82.18
C TRP A 46 -35.08 -33.45 83.18
N SER A 47 -35.65 -34.59 82.76
CA SER A 47 -36.39 -35.50 83.66
C SER A 47 -35.54 -36.61 84.30
N LYS A 48 -34.42 -37.00 83.69
CA LYS A 48 -33.51 -38.01 84.26
C LYS A 48 -32.54 -37.36 85.25
N LYS A 49 -32.45 -37.82 86.50
CA LYS A 49 -31.35 -37.41 87.40
C LYS A 49 -30.08 -38.18 87.00
N ASP A 50 -28.97 -37.46 86.82
CA ASP A 50 -27.66 -38.08 86.56
C ASP A 50 -27.26 -38.88 87.79
N THR A 51 -27.34 -40.21 87.70
CA THR A 51 -27.22 -41.11 88.85
C THR A 51 -26.27 -42.27 88.59
N THR A 52 -25.87 -42.50 87.33
CA THR A 52 -24.93 -43.56 86.95
C THR A 52 -23.61 -42.97 86.48
N VAL A 53 -22.49 -43.68 86.69
CA VAL A 53 -21.14 -43.24 86.27
C VAL A 53 -21.07 -43.00 84.76
N GLU A 54 -21.88 -43.72 83.97
CA GLU A 54 -22.00 -43.56 82.51
C GLU A 54 -22.60 -42.21 82.08
N ASP A 55 -23.33 -41.51 82.96
CA ASP A 55 -23.87 -40.17 82.70
C ASP A 55 -22.79 -39.08 82.79
N TYR A 56 -21.59 -39.44 83.25
CA TYR A 56 -20.45 -38.53 83.45
C TYR A 56 -19.29 -38.84 82.49
N ILE A 57 -18.48 -37.83 82.22
CA ILE A 57 -17.19 -37.95 81.53
C ILE A 57 -16.10 -37.56 82.52
N GLY A 58 -15.06 -38.38 82.62
CA GLY A 58 -13.89 -38.10 83.44
C GLY A 58 -13.02 -37.01 82.81
N VAL A 59 -12.77 -35.94 83.55
CA VAL A 59 -11.85 -34.85 83.16
C VAL A 59 -10.91 -34.60 84.34
N GLY A 60 -9.67 -35.12 84.23
CA GLY A 60 -8.71 -35.11 85.34
C GLY A 60 -9.22 -35.90 86.55
N GLN A 61 -9.19 -35.29 87.75
CA GLN A 61 -9.71 -35.91 88.99
C GLN A 61 -11.22 -35.67 89.23
N ARG A 62 -11.97 -35.14 88.25
CA ARG A 62 -13.38 -34.79 88.42
C ARG A 62 -14.27 -35.47 87.38
N LEU A 63 -15.48 -35.84 87.79
CA LEU A 63 -16.54 -36.35 86.92
C LEU A 63 -17.48 -35.19 86.53
N ILE A 64 -17.63 -34.93 85.24
CA ILE A 64 -18.50 -33.86 84.72
C ILE A 64 -19.69 -34.49 84.00
N SER A 65 -20.90 -34.06 84.35
CA SER A 65 -22.14 -34.55 83.72
C SER A 65 -22.14 -34.26 82.21
N LYS A 66 -22.49 -35.26 81.40
CA LYS A 66 -22.71 -35.11 79.95
C LYS A 66 -23.81 -34.08 79.65
N LYS A 67 -24.82 -33.96 80.52
CA LYS A 67 -25.87 -32.94 80.39
C LYS A 67 -25.34 -31.54 80.61
N LEU A 68 -24.47 -31.35 81.60
CA LEU A 68 -23.82 -30.06 81.84
C LEU A 68 -22.97 -29.66 80.63
N ILE A 69 -22.22 -30.60 80.05
CA ILE A 69 -21.42 -30.35 78.85
C ILE A 69 -22.32 -29.96 77.66
N LEU A 70 -23.43 -30.66 77.44
CA LEU A 70 -24.38 -30.33 76.37
C LEU A 70 -25.01 -28.94 76.56
N ILE A 71 -25.40 -28.59 77.80
CA ILE A 71 -25.94 -27.25 78.13
C ILE A 71 -24.89 -26.18 77.85
N VAL A 72 -23.64 -26.38 78.30
CA VAL A 72 -22.54 -25.45 78.05
C VAL A 72 -22.30 -25.31 76.55
N LEU A 73 -22.34 -26.41 75.78
CA LEU A 73 -22.13 -26.40 74.33
C LEU A 73 -23.26 -25.64 73.60
N VAL A 74 -24.52 -25.83 74.00
CA VAL A 74 -25.66 -25.07 73.45
C VAL A 74 -25.54 -23.59 73.80
N VAL A 75 -25.14 -23.25 75.03
CA VAL A 75 -24.90 -21.85 75.44
C VAL A 75 -23.75 -21.24 74.63
N VAL A 76 -22.65 -21.96 74.41
CA VAL A 76 -21.52 -21.51 73.59
C VAL A 76 -21.94 -21.31 72.13
N LEU A 77 -22.75 -22.21 71.56
CA LEU A 77 -23.28 -22.05 70.20
C LEU A 77 -24.23 -20.86 70.09
N LEU A 78 -25.10 -20.63 71.08
CA LEU A 78 -25.98 -19.46 71.12
C LEU A 78 -25.21 -18.16 71.31
N LEU A 79 -24.17 -18.15 72.14
CA LEU A 79 -23.25 -17.02 72.30
C LEU A 79 -22.47 -16.77 71.02
N GLY A 80 -21.95 -17.82 70.36
CA GLY A 80 -21.26 -17.73 69.08
C GLY A 80 -22.16 -17.21 67.97
N TYR A 81 -23.41 -17.69 67.89
CA TYR A 81 -24.41 -17.18 66.95
C TYR A 81 -24.79 -15.72 67.26
N GLY A 82 -24.93 -15.37 68.53
CA GLY A 82 -25.15 -13.99 68.98
C GLY A 82 -24.00 -13.07 68.59
N VAL A 83 -22.76 -13.47 68.87
CA VAL A 83 -21.56 -12.74 68.44
C VAL A 83 -21.57 -12.60 66.91
N TYR A 84 -21.76 -13.68 66.16
CA TYR A 84 -21.81 -13.61 64.70
C TYR A 84 -22.89 -12.64 64.17
N LYS A 85 -24.12 -12.69 64.70
CA LYS A 85 -25.22 -11.84 64.24
C LYS A 85 -25.12 -10.39 64.72
N PHE A 86 -24.65 -10.15 65.94
CA PHE A 86 -24.67 -8.82 66.56
C PHE A 86 -23.33 -8.08 66.45
N THR A 87 -22.21 -8.75 66.20
CA THR A 87 -20.90 -8.08 66.05
C THR A 87 -20.91 -7.06 64.91
N PRO A 88 -21.48 -7.31 63.72
CA PRO A 88 -21.57 -6.29 62.66
C PRO A 88 -22.35 -5.05 63.12
N ILE A 89 -23.52 -5.25 63.74
CA ILE A 89 -24.40 -4.18 64.22
C ILE A 89 -23.73 -3.35 65.32
N VAL A 90 -23.14 -4.03 66.31
CA VAL A 90 -22.44 -3.38 67.42
C VAL A 90 -21.19 -2.67 66.92
N SER A 91 -20.42 -3.30 66.02
CA SER A 91 -19.21 -2.71 65.44
C SER A 91 -19.51 -1.45 64.62
N ALA A 92 -20.58 -1.46 63.82
CA ALA A 92 -20.99 -0.31 63.04
C ALA A 92 -21.44 0.85 63.94
N LYS A 93 -22.22 0.55 64.99
CA LYS A 93 -22.65 1.55 65.97
C LYS A 93 -21.49 2.12 66.78
N ILE A 94 -20.47 1.32 67.07
CA ILE A 94 -19.19 1.78 67.68
C ILE A 94 -18.42 2.69 66.70
N ARG A 95 -18.47 2.42 65.40
CA ARG A 95 -17.88 3.27 64.34
C ARG A 95 -18.74 4.50 64.01
N GLY A 96 -19.86 4.71 64.70
CA GLY A 96 -20.75 5.86 64.54
C GLY A 96 -21.73 5.76 63.36
N TYR A 97 -21.95 4.56 62.80
CA TYR A 97 -22.93 4.33 61.74
C TYR A 97 -24.31 4.06 62.33
N GLU A 98 -25.33 4.73 61.80
CA GLU A 98 -26.74 4.38 62.01
C GLU A 98 -27.20 3.35 60.98
N ILE A 99 -28.04 2.39 61.37
CA ILE A 99 -28.53 1.33 60.49
C ILE A 99 -29.98 1.66 60.10
N ILE A 100 -30.24 1.82 58.81
CA ILE A 100 -31.57 2.19 58.30
C ILE A 100 -32.07 1.15 57.30
N HIS A 101 -33.34 0.75 57.41
CA HIS A 101 -34.03 -0.12 56.46
C HIS A 101 -35.11 0.68 55.72
N ILE A 102 -35.15 0.63 54.39
CA ILE A 102 -36.06 1.46 53.57
C ILE A 102 -37.55 1.11 53.78
N SER A 103 -37.85 -0.11 54.25
CA SER A 103 -39.20 -0.65 54.45
C SER A 103 -40.08 0.08 55.49
N SER A 104 -39.62 1.20 56.08
CA SER A 104 -40.34 1.93 57.13
C SER A 104 -41.14 3.15 56.65
N GLY A 105 -41.15 3.48 55.35
CA GLY A 105 -41.94 4.62 54.82
C GLY A 105 -41.53 5.99 55.36
N THR A 106 -40.37 6.09 56.01
CA THR A 106 -39.84 7.32 56.60
C THR A 106 -39.10 8.13 55.54
N PRO A 107 -39.42 9.43 55.35
CA PRO A 107 -38.55 10.31 54.60
C PRO A 107 -37.20 10.33 55.29
N LEU A 108 -36.16 9.84 54.60
CA LEU A 108 -34.79 9.92 55.08
C LEU A 108 -34.47 11.41 55.14
N THR A 109 -34.37 11.99 56.33
CA THR A 109 -33.83 13.35 56.57
C THR A 109 -32.55 13.28 57.38
N TYR A 110 -32.04 12.07 57.59
CA TYR A 110 -30.90 11.80 58.45
C TYR A 110 -29.61 12.42 57.89
N THR A 111 -28.79 12.91 58.81
CA THR A 111 -27.46 13.45 58.55
C THR A 111 -26.46 12.74 59.44
N GLY A 112 -25.41 12.16 58.86
CA GLY A 112 -24.40 11.36 59.54
C GLY A 112 -23.98 10.14 58.74
N LYS A 113 -23.23 9.23 59.37
CA LYS A 113 -22.80 7.97 58.76
C LYS A 113 -23.92 6.93 58.84
N VAL A 114 -24.22 6.27 57.73
CA VAL A 114 -25.33 5.32 57.64
C VAL A 114 -24.91 4.03 56.93
N MET A 115 -25.51 2.91 57.35
CA MET A 115 -25.63 1.69 56.55
C MET A 115 -27.11 1.51 56.18
N LEU A 116 -27.42 1.64 54.90
CA LEU A 116 -28.77 1.57 54.35
C LEU A 116 -29.03 0.20 53.72
N PHE A 117 -30.11 -0.45 54.13
CA PHE A 117 -30.52 -1.76 53.63
C PHE A 117 -31.89 -1.69 52.93
N ASP A 118 -32.05 -2.49 51.87
CA ASP A 118 -33.33 -2.66 51.18
C ASP A 118 -34.33 -3.53 51.98
N GLU A 119 -35.52 -3.77 51.42
CA GLU A 119 -36.56 -4.62 52.02
C GLU A 119 -36.12 -6.09 52.19
N GLY A 120 -35.18 -6.55 51.36
CA GLY A 120 -34.58 -7.88 51.41
C GLY A 120 -33.43 -8.02 52.42
N ASN A 121 -33.07 -6.95 53.15
CA ASN A 121 -31.87 -6.85 53.98
C ASN A 121 -30.54 -6.91 53.20
N MET A 122 -30.53 -6.53 51.93
CA MET A 122 -29.29 -6.31 51.17
C MET A 122 -28.79 -4.89 51.43
N LEU A 123 -27.48 -4.76 51.67
CA LEU A 123 -26.82 -3.46 51.83
C LEU A 123 -26.88 -2.72 50.50
N MET A 124 -27.30 -1.45 50.52
CA MET A 124 -27.38 -0.56 49.35
C MET A 124 -26.38 0.59 49.43
N TYR A 125 -26.14 1.12 50.64
CA TYR A 125 -25.24 2.25 50.85
C TYR A 125 -24.56 2.18 52.21
N GLU A 126 -23.26 2.49 52.26
CA GLU A 126 -22.49 2.67 53.47
C GLU A 126 -21.68 3.96 53.35
N GLY A 127 -22.01 5.01 54.11
CA GLY A 127 -21.28 6.26 54.00
C GLY A 127 -21.95 7.46 54.65
N ASP A 128 -21.46 8.64 54.31
CA ASP A 128 -21.99 9.92 54.78
C ASP A 128 -23.32 10.26 54.07
N MET A 129 -24.29 10.76 54.83
CA MET A 129 -25.58 11.22 54.33
C MET A 129 -25.87 12.62 54.91
N VAL A 130 -26.49 13.49 54.12
CA VAL A 130 -26.91 14.83 54.56
C VAL A 130 -28.33 15.06 54.12
N GLY A 131 -29.26 15.26 55.06
CA GLY A 131 -30.66 15.50 54.73
C GLY A 131 -31.30 14.36 53.92
N GLY A 132 -30.86 13.12 54.14
CA GLY A 132 -31.39 11.94 53.44
C GLY A 132 -30.82 11.59 52.08
N VAL A 133 -29.89 12.41 51.56
CA VAL A 133 -29.24 12.17 50.27
C VAL A 133 -27.76 11.83 50.47
N TYR A 134 -27.22 10.95 49.62
CA TYR A 134 -25.82 10.54 49.75
C TYR A 134 -24.91 11.76 49.47
N ASN A 135 -24.07 12.09 50.43
CA ASN A 135 -23.22 13.28 50.39
C ASN A 135 -21.96 13.01 51.21
N GLY A 136 -20.78 13.32 50.66
CA GLY A 136 -19.51 12.98 51.31
C GLY A 136 -18.97 11.64 50.81
N TYR A 137 -18.24 10.88 51.61
CA TYR A 137 -17.66 9.62 51.14
C TYR A 137 -18.60 8.45 51.41
N GLY A 138 -18.73 7.52 50.47
CA GLY A 138 -19.55 6.34 50.65
C GLY A 138 -19.31 5.22 49.65
N LYS A 139 -19.95 4.09 49.93
CA LYS A 139 -19.95 2.86 49.14
C LYS A 139 -21.36 2.55 48.71
N ILE A 140 -21.58 2.37 47.41
CA ILE A 140 -22.88 2.03 46.83
C ILE A 140 -22.83 0.57 46.39
N TYR A 141 -23.88 -0.16 46.74
CA TYR A 141 -24.03 -1.58 46.46
C TYR A 141 -25.30 -1.81 45.63
N GLU A 142 -25.22 -2.72 44.66
CA GLU A 142 -26.35 -3.15 43.83
C GLU A 142 -26.44 -4.68 43.91
N ASN A 143 -27.59 -5.20 44.35
CA ASN A 143 -27.80 -6.63 44.63
C ASN A 143 -26.72 -7.25 45.55
N GLY A 144 -26.21 -6.46 46.50
CA GLY A 144 -25.14 -6.85 47.43
C GLY A 144 -23.72 -6.75 46.85
N ASN A 145 -23.54 -6.44 45.57
CA ASN A 145 -22.23 -6.21 44.96
C ASN A 145 -21.82 -4.75 45.10
N LEU A 146 -20.60 -4.50 45.56
CA LEU A 146 -20.03 -3.14 45.58
C LEU A 146 -19.87 -2.65 44.14
N ILE A 147 -20.58 -1.59 43.75
CA ILE A 147 -20.49 -1.00 42.40
C ILE A 147 -19.73 0.32 42.39
N TYR A 148 -19.64 1.01 43.54
CA TYR A 148 -18.95 2.29 43.67
C TYR A 148 -18.42 2.52 45.08
N GLU A 149 -17.25 3.13 45.17
CA GLU A 149 -16.64 3.61 46.41
C GLU A 149 -15.96 4.97 46.13
N GLY A 150 -16.43 6.04 46.77
CA GLY A 150 -15.90 7.38 46.52
C GLY A 150 -16.79 8.49 47.05
N GLN A 151 -16.60 9.70 46.53
CA GLN A 151 -17.38 10.85 46.94
C GLN A 151 -18.77 10.88 46.26
N CYS A 152 -19.78 11.34 46.99
CA CYS A 152 -21.14 11.52 46.52
C CYS A 152 -21.55 12.98 46.74
N LYS A 153 -22.35 13.51 45.82
CA LYS A 153 -23.02 14.80 45.96
C LYS A 153 -24.47 14.68 45.51
N ASN A 154 -25.41 14.97 46.39
CA ASN A 154 -26.86 14.86 46.12
C ASN A 154 -27.28 13.49 45.55
N SER A 155 -26.81 12.40 46.16
CA SER A 155 -27.06 11.02 45.73
C SER A 155 -26.45 10.61 44.39
N ILE A 156 -25.60 11.44 43.80
CA ILE A 156 -24.90 11.16 42.53
C ILE A 156 -23.41 11.00 42.81
N MET A 157 -22.76 10.04 42.14
CA MET A 157 -21.30 9.84 42.21
C MET A 157 -20.59 11.12 41.76
N HIS A 158 -19.60 11.57 42.53
CA HIS A 158 -18.90 12.84 42.32
C HIS A 158 -17.45 12.77 42.83
N GLY A 159 -16.61 13.75 42.49
CA GLY A 159 -15.23 13.83 42.99
C GLY A 159 -14.40 12.60 42.63
N ASN A 160 -13.52 12.15 43.51
CA ASN A 160 -12.71 10.95 43.24
C ASN A 160 -13.41 9.69 43.73
N GLY A 161 -13.42 8.65 42.89
CA GLY A 161 -13.98 7.36 43.26
C GLY A 161 -13.54 6.21 42.37
N THR A 162 -13.91 5.00 42.79
CA THR A 162 -13.68 3.75 42.08
C THR A 162 -15.01 3.08 41.81
N MET A 163 -15.26 2.72 40.55
CA MET A 163 -16.39 1.87 40.16
C MET A 163 -15.91 0.44 39.95
N TYR A 164 -16.80 -0.52 40.15
CA TYR A 164 -16.49 -1.95 40.06
C TYR A 164 -17.46 -2.66 39.09
N TYR A 165 -16.97 -3.74 38.48
CA TYR A 165 -17.80 -4.73 37.80
C TYR A 165 -18.46 -5.67 38.82
N GLU A 166 -19.50 -6.40 38.42
CA GLU A 166 -20.16 -7.41 39.26
C GLU A 166 -19.21 -8.48 39.80
N ASN A 167 -18.12 -8.77 39.08
CA ASN A 167 -17.07 -9.71 39.51
C ASN A 167 -16.10 -9.11 40.56
N GLY A 168 -16.35 -7.88 41.03
CA GLY A 168 -15.54 -7.17 42.00
C GLY A 168 -14.24 -6.56 41.45
N LYS A 169 -13.94 -6.70 40.15
CA LYS A 169 -12.79 -6.02 39.52
C LYS A 169 -13.10 -4.54 39.30
N LYS A 170 -12.08 -3.69 39.42
CA LYS A 170 -12.21 -2.26 39.10
C LYS A 170 -12.67 -2.11 37.65
N LYS A 171 -13.66 -1.24 37.44
CA LYS A 171 -14.15 -0.77 36.15
C LYS A 171 -13.53 0.59 35.83
N TYR A 172 -13.52 1.48 36.80
CA TYR A 172 -12.99 2.84 36.66
C TYR A 172 -12.38 3.31 37.98
N GLU A 173 -11.32 4.11 37.92
CA GLU A 173 -10.71 4.79 39.07
C GLU A 173 -10.29 6.19 38.63
N GLY A 174 -10.87 7.24 39.23
CA GLY A 174 -10.59 8.61 38.82
C GLY A 174 -11.62 9.62 39.29
N SER A 175 -11.60 10.78 38.66
CA SER A 175 -12.57 11.86 38.91
C SER A 175 -13.92 11.58 38.22
N ILE A 176 -15.00 11.97 38.86
CA ILE A 176 -16.38 11.71 38.43
C ILE A 176 -17.15 13.00 38.65
N ALA A 177 -17.92 13.40 37.64
CA ALA A 177 -18.82 14.53 37.72
C ALA A 177 -20.20 14.09 37.23
N ASN A 178 -21.26 14.41 37.98
CA ASN A 178 -22.64 14.08 37.62
C ASN A 178 -22.85 12.59 37.24
N GLY A 179 -22.15 11.67 37.92
CA GLY A 179 -22.29 10.23 37.68
C GLY A 179 -21.52 9.68 36.48
N VAL A 180 -20.77 10.50 35.74
CA VAL A 180 -19.98 10.08 34.58
C VAL A 180 -18.48 10.32 34.80
N TYR A 181 -17.64 9.61 34.03
CA TYR A 181 -16.18 9.79 34.08
C TYR A 181 -15.81 11.21 33.71
N ASP A 182 -14.95 11.84 34.50
CA ASP A 182 -14.52 13.22 34.29
C ASP A 182 -13.08 13.42 34.80
N GLY A 183 -12.41 14.51 34.41
CA GLY A 183 -11.04 14.78 34.84
C GLY A 183 -10.06 13.64 34.54
N GLN A 184 -9.12 13.37 35.45
CA GLN A 184 -8.13 12.30 35.26
C GLN A 184 -8.69 10.95 35.73
N GLY A 185 -8.50 9.90 34.93
CA GLY A 185 -8.96 8.56 35.31
C GLY A 185 -8.29 7.40 34.59
N LYS A 186 -8.58 6.21 35.10
CA LYS A 186 -8.13 4.91 34.59
C LYS A 186 -9.36 4.03 34.37
N LEU A 187 -9.54 3.56 33.14
CA LEU A 187 -10.59 2.62 32.76
C LEU A 187 -9.99 1.22 32.59
N PHE A 188 -10.68 0.22 33.09
CA PHE A 188 -10.22 -1.17 33.12
C PHE A 188 -11.24 -2.09 32.45
N ASN A 189 -10.77 -3.22 31.93
CA ASN A 189 -11.64 -4.30 31.47
C ASN A 189 -12.00 -5.27 32.61
N MET A 190 -12.89 -6.23 32.35
CA MET A 190 -13.34 -7.22 33.34
C MET A 190 -12.23 -8.14 33.89
N LYS A 191 -11.06 -8.20 33.22
CA LYS A 191 -9.86 -8.92 33.69
C LYS A 191 -8.92 -8.03 34.51
N GLY A 192 -9.25 -6.75 34.70
CA GLY A 192 -8.45 -5.78 35.45
C GLY A 192 -7.29 -5.17 34.65
N LYS A 193 -7.25 -5.34 33.33
CA LYS A 193 -6.25 -4.69 32.46
C LYS A 193 -6.75 -3.32 32.00
N TYR A 194 -5.83 -2.38 31.76
CA TYR A 194 -6.18 -1.05 31.27
C TYR A 194 -6.86 -1.11 29.89
N ILE A 195 -7.86 -0.25 29.71
CA ILE A 195 -8.45 0.11 28.42
C ILE A 195 -7.97 1.51 28.05
N TYR A 196 -8.02 2.44 29.02
CA TYR A 196 -7.62 3.83 28.83
C TYR A 196 -7.10 4.44 30.13
N VAL A 197 -6.10 5.30 30.03
CA VAL A 197 -5.58 6.13 31.12
C VAL A 197 -5.38 7.54 30.59
N GLY A 198 -6.09 8.53 31.14
CA GLY A 198 -6.00 9.91 30.65
C GLY A 198 -7.14 10.79 31.12
N GLN A 199 -7.37 11.88 30.39
CA GLN A 199 -8.45 12.82 30.71
C GLN A 199 -9.79 12.37 30.12
N PHE A 200 -10.85 12.71 30.85
CA PHE A 200 -12.24 12.50 30.50
C PHE A 200 -13.02 13.81 30.63
N VAL A 201 -13.97 14.03 29.73
CA VAL A 201 -15.03 15.04 29.88
C VAL A 201 -16.35 14.39 29.52
N SER A 202 -17.29 14.38 30.46
CA SER A 202 -18.64 13.79 30.26
C SER A 202 -18.60 12.35 29.74
N GLY A 203 -17.67 11.53 30.23
CA GLY A 203 -17.51 10.13 29.82
C GLY A 203 -16.65 9.90 28.57
N CYS A 204 -16.32 10.94 27.81
CA CYS A 204 -15.51 10.84 26.59
C CYS A 204 -14.02 11.05 26.87
N TYR A 205 -13.15 10.31 26.19
CA TYR A 205 -11.71 10.57 26.20
C TYR A 205 -11.43 11.94 25.57
N THR A 206 -10.60 12.72 26.24
CA THR A 206 -10.19 14.06 25.81
C THR A 206 -8.76 14.34 26.27
N GLY A 207 -8.12 15.38 25.76
CA GLY A 207 -6.77 15.79 26.18
C GLY A 207 -5.75 14.65 26.04
N GLN A 208 -4.69 14.68 26.84
CA GLN A 208 -3.64 13.66 26.81
C GLN A 208 -4.11 12.34 27.43
N GLY A 209 -3.85 11.23 26.74
CA GLY A 209 -4.21 9.89 27.20
C GLY A 209 -3.43 8.76 26.54
N ARG A 210 -3.63 7.56 27.08
CA ARG A 210 -3.10 6.29 26.58
C ARG A 210 -4.23 5.27 26.46
N GLU A 211 -4.44 4.73 25.26
CA GLU A 211 -5.39 3.65 24.98
C GLU A 211 -4.63 2.32 24.79
N TYR A 212 -5.23 1.22 25.23
CA TYR A 212 -4.63 -0.11 25.20
C TYR A 212 -5.50 -1.09 24.41
N TYR A 213 -4.86 -2.01 23.70
CA TYR A 213 -5.53 -3.16 23.10
C TYR A 213 -6.09 -4.08 24.18
N ILE A 214 -7.26 -4.68 23.94
CA ILE A 214 -7.89 -5.59 24.90
C ILE A 214 -6.95 -6.78 25.16
N ASN A 215 -6.46 -6.85 26.40
CA ASN A 215 -5.53 -7.88 26.87
C ASN A 215 -4.12 -7.87 26.28
N LYS A 216 -3.74 -6.85 25.49
CA LYS A 216 -2.39 -6.68 24.93
C LYS A 216 -1.76 -5.37 25.44
N GLY A 217 -0.89 -4.77 24.65
CA GLY A 217 -0.13 -3.58 24.98
C GLY A 217 -0.78 -2.25 24.64
N LEU A 218 0.06 -1.21 24.66
CA LEU A 218 -0.29 0.15 24.28
C LEU A 218 -0.72 0.18 22.81
N LYS A 219 -1.84 0.85 22.52
CA LYS A 219 -2.37 1.05 21.17
C LYS A 219 -2.07 2.47 20.69
N TYR A 220 -2.34 3.46 21.53
CA TYR A 220 -2.16 4.86 21.19
C TYR A 220 -1.75 5.68 22.41
N GLU A 221 -0.88 6.66 22.21
CA GLU A 221 -0.49 7.67 23.18
C GLU A 221 -0.49 9.05 22.52
N GLY A 222 -1.32 9.97 22.99
CA GLY A 222 -1.43 11.30 22.37
C GLY A 222 -2.66 12.07 22.85
N ASN A 223 -3.07 13.10 22.10
CA ASN A 223 -4.31 13.79 22.42
C ASN A 223 -5.54 13.05 21.89
N PHE A 224 -6.65 13.27 22.59
CA PHE A 224 -7.98 12.83 22.25
C PHE A 224 -8.93 14.02 22.19
N LEU A 225 -9.94 13.93 21.34
CA LEU A 225 -11.11 14.79 21.33
C LEU A 225 -12.34 13.92 21.06
N ASN A 226 -13.29 13.88 22.01
CA ASN A 226 -14.52 13.10 21.89
C ASN A 226 -14.30 11.63 21.49
N ASN A 227 -13.35 10.94 22.17
CA ASN A 227 -12.94 9.55 21.90
C ASN A 227 -12.16 9.31 20.59
N GLN A 228 -11.87 10.34 19.80
CA GLN A 228 -11.05 10.23 18.59
C GLN A 228 -9.63 10.73 18.85
N TYR A 229 -8.65 10.20 18.13
CA TYR A 229 -7.27 10.72 18.17
C TYR A 229 -7.23 12.10 17.51
N GLU A 230 -6.56 13.04 18.16
CA GLU A 230 -6.50 14.43 17.74
C GLU A 230 -5.10 14.98 18.00
N GLY A 231 -4.63 15.93 17.18
CA GLY A 231 -3.34 16.57 17.36
C GLY A 231 -2.17 15.57 17.33
N GLN A 232 -1.13 15.83 18.11
CA GLN A 232 0.07 14.96 18.14
C GLN A 232 -0.20 13.65 18.88
N GLY A 233 0.27 12.53 18.31
CA GLY A 233 0.18 11.21 18.92
C GLY A 233 1.13 10.17 18.32
N LYS A 234 1.19 9.02 18.99
CA LYS A 234 1.93 7.82 18.60
C LYS A 234 0.98 6.64 18.54
N LEU A 235 1.00 5.90 17.44
CA LEU A 235 0.23 4.69 17.24
C LEU A 235 1.14 3.48 17.23
N TYR A 236 0.71 2.42 17.90
CA TYR A 236 1.41 1.14 18.00
C TYR A 236 0.53 0.01 17.49
N ASN A 237 1.15 -1.06 16.99
CA ASN A 237 0.43 -2.28 16.63
C ASN A 237 0.22 -3.19 17.86
N GLU A 238 -0.38 -4.36 17.64
CA GLU A 238 -0.68 -5.31 18.72
C GLU A 238 0.56 -5.95 19.38
N ASP A 239 1.70 -5.91 18.68
CA ASP A 239 3.01 -6.38 19.15
C ASP A 239 3.83 -5.26 19.80
N GLU A 240 3.19 -4.13 20.13
CA GLU A 240 3.78 -2.93 20.75
C GLU A 240 4.86 -2.23 19.89
N GLN A 241 4.87 -2.49 18.59
CA GLN A 241 5.78 -1.85 17.65
C GLN A 241 5.20 -0.52 17.17
N LEU A 242 6.06 0.49 17.02
CA LEU A 242 5.66 1.81 16.58
C LEU A 242 5.24 1.76 15.11
N VAL A 243 4.04 2.28 14.79
CA VAL A 243 3.49 2.32 13.43
C VAL A 243 3.53 3.74 12.88
N TYR A 244 3.15 4.72 13.70
CA TYR A 244 3.04 6.11 13.27
C TYR A 244 3.32 7.09 14.41
N VAL A 245 3.98 8.20 14.08
CA VAL A 245 4.16 9.37 14.95
C VAL A 245 3.83 10.61 14.15
N GLY A 246 2.85 11.40 14.60
CA GLY A 246 2.49 12.61 13.87
C GLY A 246 1.15 13.17 14.30
N GLN A 247 0.53 13.95 13.41
CA GLN A 247 -0.74 14.60 13.69
C GLN A 247 -1.92 13.71 13.30
N PHE A 248 -2.98 13.81 14.08
CA PHE A 248 -4.27 13.17 13.86
C PHE A 248 -5.36 14.24 13.78
N ILE A 249 -6.31 14.04 12.89
CA ILE A 249 -7.59 14.77 12.88
C ILE A 249 -8.68 13.70 12.84
N SER A 250 -9.54 13.66 13.86
CA SER A 250 -10.65 12.71 13.94
C SER A 250 -10.23 11.24 13.75
N GLY A 251 -9.08 10.85 14.29
CA GLY A 251 -8.56 9.47 14.21
C GLY A 251 -7.75 9.14 12.96
N VAL A 252 -7.60 10.08 12.02
CA VAL A 252 -6.93 9.85 10.73
C VAL A 252 -5.60 10.61 10.67
N TYR A 253 -4.56 10.02 10.07
CA TYR A 253 -3.27 10.69 9.88
C TYR A 253 -3.43 12.01 9.10
N SER A 254 -2.80 13.05 9.61
CA SER A 254 -2.85 14.39 9.03
C SER A 254 -1.53 15.12 9.29
N GLY A 255 -1.34 16.29 8.68
CA GLY A 255 -0.19 17.15 8.91
C GLY A 255 1.14 16.43 8.67
N GLN A 256 2.18 16.76 9.44
CA GLN A 256 3.46 16.08 9.34
C GLN A 256 3.47 14.81 10.18
N GLY A 257 4.07 13.73 9.66
CA GLY A 257 4.23 12.49 10.39
C GLY A 257 5.33 11.57 9.86
N LEU A 258 5.62 10.56 10.65
CA LEU A 258 6.55 9.47 10.39
C LEU A 258 5.78 8.15 10.46
N GLU A 259 5.84 7.34 9.43
CA GLU A 259 5.29 5.98 9.40
C GLU A 259 6.44 4.96 9.36
N TYR A 260 6.26 3.83 10.02
CA TYR A 260 7.27 2.79 10.17
C TYR A 260 6.81 1.46 9.60
N TRP A 261 7.76 0.68 9.11
CA TRP A 261 7.57 -0.73 8.75
C TRP A 261 7.49 -1.61 10.02
N PRO A 262 6.96 -2.85 9.93
CA PRO A 262 6.94 -3.79 11.05
C PRO A 262 8.32 -4.15 11.63
N ASP A 263 9.39 -4.04 10.84
CA ASP A 263 10.78 -4.21 11.28
C ASP A 263 11.36 -2.97 11.98
N GLN A 264 10.54 -1.92 12.15
CA GLN A 264 10.88 -0.64 12.76
C GLN A 264 11.81 0.25 11.93
N GLU A 265 12.06 -0.09 10.67
CA GLU A 265 12.65 0.84 9.72
C GLU A 265 11.64 1.94 9.35
N LEU A 266 12.14 3.15 9.10
CA LEU A 266 11.30 4.26 8.65
C LEU A 266 10.73 3.90 7.27
N LYS A 267 9.42 4.04 7.10
CA LYS A 267 8.71 3.84 5.84
C LYS A 267 8.50 5.15 5.12
N TYR A 268 7.95 6.13 5.82
CA TYR A 268 7.60 7.41 5.21
C TYR A 268 7.82 8.56 6.18
N GLU A 269 8.32 9.67 5.65
CA GLU A 269 8.48 10.95 6.34
C GLU A 269 7.89 12.04 5.46
N GLY A 270 6.85 12.74 5.92
CA GLY A 270 6.25 13.81 5.15
C GLY A 270 4.85 14.17 5.61
N ALA A 271 4.11 14.83 4.70
CA ALA A 271 2.75 15.28 4.97
C ALA A 271 1.69 14.20 4.69
N PHE A 272 0.62 14.24 5.48
CA PHE A 272 -0.55 13.38 5.39
C PHE A 272 -1.81 14.24 5.26
N ALA A 273 -2.74 13.80 4.42
CA ALA A 273 -4.08 14.36 4.32
C ALA A 273 -5.11 13.23 4.13
N GLY A 274 -6.10 13.16 5.02
CA GLY A 274 -7.12 12.11 4.97
C GLY A 274 -6.56 10.70 5.05
N GLY A 275 -5.41 10.51 5.71
CA GLY A 275 -4.76 9.21 5.87
C GLY A 275 -3.81 8.82 4.74
N TYR A 276 -3.73 9.62 3.68
CA TYR A 276 -2.86 9.39 2.53
C TYR A 276 -1.62 10.30 2.57
N TYR A 277 -0.53 9.87 1.95
CA TYR A 277 0.63 10.75 1.70
C TYR A 277 0.21 11.90 0.79
N GLU A 278 0.58 13.12 1.18
CA GLU A 278 0.17 14.35 0.50
C GLU A 278 1.32 15.37 0.56
N GLY A 279 1.51 16.16 -0.49
CA GLY A 279 2.55 17.17 -0.54
C GLY A 279 3.96 16.56 -0.54
N GLN A 280 4.94 17.28 0.01
CA GLN A 280 6.33 16.82 0.00
C GLN A 280 6.56 15.68 1.01
N GLY A 281 7.29 14.65 0.59
CA GLY A 281 7.68 13.55 1.47
C GLY A 281 8.82 12.70 0.93
N LYS A 282 9.29 11.79 1.77
CA LYS A 282 10.30 10.78 1.50
C LYS A 282 9.75 9.40 1.84
N LEU A 283 9.87 8.47 0.90
CA LEU A 283 9.51 7.07 1.04
C LEU A 283 10.78 6.23 1.05
N TYR A 284 10.87 5.32 2.00
CA TYR A 284 12.00 4.43 2.22
C TYR A 284 11.54 2.97 2.09
N ASN A 285 12.41 2.12 1.55
CA ASN A 285 12.17 0.68 1.51
C ASN A 285 12.45 0.03 2.88
N GLN A 286 12.11 -1.26 3.01
CA GLN A 286 12.33 -2.04 4.26
C GLN A 286 13.82 -2.21 4.64
N LYS A 287 14.76 -1.82 3.79
CA LYS A 287 16.20 -1.81 4.11
C LYS A 287 16.68 -0.42 4.56
N GLY A 288 15.75 0.50 4.83
CA GLY A 288 16.03 1.89 5.21
C GLY A 288 16.65 2.72 4.08
N LYS A 289 16.58 2.28 2.82
CA LYS A 289 17.08 3.04 1.66
C LYS A 289 15.98 3.92 1.08
N LEU A 290 16.32 5.15 0.74
CA LEU A 290 15.41 6.06 0.06
C LEU A 290 14.95 5.41 -1.25
N ALA A 291 13.63 5.32 -1.45
CA ALA A 291 13.00 4.77 -2.64
C ALA A 291 12.38 5.88 -3.49
N TYR A 292 11.85 6.93 -2.85
CA TYR A 292 11.33 8.11 -3.52
C TYR A 292 11.44 9.36 -2.63
N GLN A 293 11.69 10.51 -3.26
CA GLN A 293 11.62 11.83 -2.63
C GLN A 293 10.92 12.79 -3.58
N GLY A 294 9.86 13.46 -3.13
CA GLY A 294 9.16 14.43 -3.95
C GLY A 294 7.74 14.68 -3.48
N GLU A 295 6.91 15.14 -4.40
CA GLU A 295 5.51 15.39 -4.12
C GLU A 295 4.65 14.11 -4.20
N PHE A 296 3.63 14.06 -3.36
CA PHE A 296 2.60 13.03 -3.27
C PHE A 296 1.22 13.67 -3.37
N LYS A 297 0.27 12.93 -3.92
CA LYS A 297 -1.14 13.29 -3.95
C LYS A 297 -1.98 12.03 -3.78
N ALA A 298 -2.84 12.01 -2.75
CA ALA A 298 -3.67 10.85 -2.42
C ALA A 298 -2.88 9.53 -2.35
N GLY A 299 -1.67 9.57 -1.80
CA GLY A 299 -0.81 8.39 -1.60
C GLY A 299 0.05 7.99 -2.80
N LEU A 300 -0.14 8.62 -3.96
CA LEU A 300 0.64 8.35 -5.18
C LEU A 300 1.68 9.43 -5.40
N THR A 301 2.83 9.06 -5.99
CA THR A 301 3.84 10.05 -6.40
C THR A 301 3.28 10.96 -7.48
N ASN A 302 3.48 12.26 -7.33
CA ASN A 302 2.91 13.29 -8.20
C ASN A 302 3.87 14.48 -8.30
N GLY A 303 3.74 15.31 -9.32
CA GLY A 303 4.54 16.53 -9.44
C GLY A 303 6.03 16.21 -9.62
N LYS A 304 6.93 17.02 -9.05
CA LYS A 304 8.37 16.80 -9.17
C LYS A 304 8.87 15.79 -8.14
N GLY A 305 9.73 14.87 -8.56
CA GLY A 305 10.34 13.89 -7.66
C GLY A 305 11.61 13.21 -8.19
N GLU A 306 12.20 12.42 -7.32
CA GLU A 306 13.39 11.58 -7.54
C GLU A 306 13.06 10.16 -7.07
N MET A 307 13.29 9.17 -7.95
CA MET A 307 13.06 7.76 -7.68
C MET A 307 14.39 7.00 -7.66
N TYR A 308 14.48 6.05 -6.73
CA TYR A 308 15.69 5.32 -6.40
C TYR A 308 15.41 3.81 -6.47
N ASN A 309 16.42 3.03 -6.81
CA ASN A 309 16.34 1.56 -6.77
C ASN A 309 16.51 1.01 -5.34
N ASP A 310 16.43 -0.30 -5.16
CA ASP A 310 16.55 -0.97 -3.85
C ASP A 310 17.88 -0.74 -3.13
N ALA A 311 18.94 -0.41 -3.88
CA ALA A 311 20.25 -0.06 -3.32
C ALA A 311 20.35 1.42 -2.90
N GLY A 312 19.31 2.23 -3.14
CA GLY A 312 19.29 3.66 -2.88
C GLY A 312 20.00 4.49 -3.95
N LYS A 313 20.17 3.97 -5.18
CA LYS A 313 20.74 4.72 -6.30
C LYS A 313 19.62 5.37 -7.11
N LEU A 314 19.81 6.65 -7.45
CA LEU A 314 18.91 7.42 -8.32
C LEU A 314 18.78 6.74 -9.69
N ILE A 315 17.54 6.45 -10.09
CA ILE A 315 17.21 5.90 -11.41
C ILE A 315 16.39 6.87 -12.27
N TYR A 316 15.65 7.78 -11.65
CA TYR A 316 14.84 8.76 -12.37
C TYR A 316 14.70 10.05 -11.58
N LYS A 317 14.71 11.19 -12.29
CA LYS A 317 14.41 12.52 -11.75
C LYS A 317 13.54 13.29 -12.73
N GLY A 318 12.36 13.73 -12.32
CA GLY A 318 11.44 14.37 -13.26
C GLY A 318 10.04 14.59 -12.70
N ASP A 319 9.09 14.72 -13.62
CA ASP A 319 7.67 14.79 -13.31
C ASP A 319 7.05 13.40 -13.08
N PHE A 320 6.08 13.34 -12.20
CA PHE A 320 5.29 12.18 -11.87
C PHE A 320 3.80 12.52 -11.96
N LEU A 321 3.01 11.56 -12.43
CA LEU A 321 1.56 11.66 -12.45
C LEU A 321 0.99 10.30 -12.03
N ALA A 322 0.20 10.30 -10.96
CA ALA A 322 -0.52 9.12 -10.46
C ALA A 322 0.36 7.86 -10.28
N GLY A 323 1.58 8.02 -9.75
CA GLY A 323 2.49 6.90 -9.48
C GLY A 323 3.50 6.58 -10.58
N SER A 324 3.32 7.13 -11.79
CA SER A 324 4.19 6.87 -12.95
C SER A 324 5.02 8.10 -13.30
N SER A 325 6.22 7.89 -13.85
CA SER A 325 6.96 8.99 -14.46
C SER A 325 6.22 9.51 -15.70
N ALA A 326 6.09 10.82 -15.79
CA ALA A 326 5.37 11.54 -16.82
C ALA A 326 6.10 12.86 -17.11
N GLY A 327 5.60 13.68 -18.05
CA GLY A 327 6.13 15.03 -18.25
C GLY A 327 7.64 15.04 -18.55
N GLN A 328 8.40 16.01 -18.04
CA GLN A 328 9.83 16.13 -18.32
C GLN A 328 10.67 15.42 -17.26
N GLY A 329 11.63 14.59 -17.68
CA GLY A 329 12.49 13.87 -16.76
C GLY A 329 13.83 13.44 -17.32
N GLN A 330 14.61 12.80 -16.45
CA GLN A 330 15.91 12.20 -16.74
C GLN A 330 15.93 10.77 -16.19
N LEU A 331 16.25 9.82 -17.05
CA LEU A 331 16.57 8.44 -16.68
C LEU A 331 18.08 8.33 -16.45
N VAL A 332 18.48 7.65 -15.39
CA VAL A 332 19.88 7.54 -14.95
C VAL A 332 20.29 6.07 -14.90
N SER A 333 21.50 5.77 -15.38
CA SER A 333 22.11 4.43 -15.36
C SER A 333 22.53 4.04 -13.94
N GLU A 334 22.90 2.76 -13.78
CA GLU A 334 23.58 2.32 -12.59
C GLU A 334 24.93 3.02 -12.36
N SER A 335 25.58 3.66 -13.32
CA SER A 335 26.80 4.43 -13.00
C SER A 335 26.51 5.85 -12.51
N GLY A 336 25.24 6.29 -12.51
CA GLY A 336 24.84 7.67 -12.24
C GLY A 336 24.86 8.57 -13.48
N LYS A 337 25.15 8.03 -14.67
CA LYS A 337 25.12 8.77 -15.94
C LYS A 337 23.71 8.84 -16.51
N VAL A 338 23.34 9.97 -17.10
CA VAL A 338 22.05 10.14 -17.79
C VAL A 338 22.00 9.20 -19.00
N LEU A 339 20.93 8.41 -19.11
CA LEU A 339 20.63 7.54 -20.26
C LEU A 339 19.62 8.19 -21.20
N TYR A 340 18.70 8.98 -20.64
CA TYR A 340 17.69 9.68 -21.42
C TYR A 340 17.27 10.97 -20.71
N LYS A 341 16.99 12.01 -21.48
CA LYS A 341 16.43 13.28 -21.02
C LYS A 341 15.36 13.73 -22.01
N GLY A 342 14.13 13.92 -21.53
CA GLY A 342 13.04 14.35 -22.40
C GLY A 342 11.68 14.11 -21.78
N ALA A 343 10.66 14.05 -22.64
CA ALA A 343 9.30 13.76 -22.20
C ALA A 343 9.08 12.26 -21.91
N PHE A 344 8.17 12.00 -20.97
CA PHE A 344 7.75 10.68 -20.51
C PHE A 344 6.22 10.58 -20.46
N LEU A 345 5.72 9.38 -20.71
CA LEU A 345 4.33 8.99 -20.48
C LEU A 345 4.32 7.55 -19.94
N ASP A 346 3.64 7.34 -18.80
CA ASP A 346 3.49 6.03 -18.16
C ASP A 346 4.80 5.22 -18.03
N GLY A 347 5.89 5.87 -17.63
CA GLY A 347 7.17 5.19 -17.46
C GLY A 347 8.08 5.18 -18.69
N HIS A 348 7.57 5.53 -19.87
CA HIS A 348 8.29 5.40 -21.13
C HIS A 348 8.64 6.75 -21.75
N PRO A 349 9.81 6.88 -22.43
CA PRO A 349 10.09 8.02 -23.29
C PRO A 349 8.97 8.25 -24.32
N GLU A 350 8.45 9.47 -24.37
CA GLU A 350 7.34 9.87 -25.25
C GLU A 350 7.59 11.31 -25.71
N GLY A 351 7.37 11.62 -26.98
CA GLY A 351 7.62 12.94 -27.54
C GLY A 351 9.13 13.28 -27.63
N PRO A 352 9.52 14.56 -27.61
CA PRO A 352 10.90 14.96 -27.87
C PRO A 352 11.84 14.60 -26.71
N GLY A 353 13.01 14.06 -27.06
CA GLY A 353 14.04 13.70 -26.09
C GLY A 353 15.43 13.46 -26.68
N GLU A 354 16.40 13.25 -25.79
CA GLU A 354 17.79 12.92 -26.07
C GLU A 354 18.16 11.63 -25.33
N MET A 355 18.73 10.66 -26.05
CA MET A 355 19.25 9.41 -25.50
C MET A 355 20.77 9.41 -25.54
N TYR A 356 21.39 8.84 -24.51
CA TYR A 356 22.83 8.84 -24.30
C TYR A 356 23.33 7.41 -24.11
N ASN A 357 24.56 7.14 -24.53
CA ASN A 357 25.25 5.89 -24.21
C ASN A 357 25.86 5.91 -22.79
N ASP A 358 26.47 4.81 -22.38
CA ASP A 358 27.15 4.68 -21.07
C ASP A 358 28.38 5.58 -20.92
N GLU A 359 28.83 6.25 -21.98
CA GLU A 359 29.90 7.25 -21.94
C GLU A 359 29.35 8.67 -21.72
N GLY A 360 28.03 8.87 -21.87
CA GLY A 360 27.37 10.17 -21.80
C GLY A 360 27.31 10.90 -23.13
N ILE A 361 27.54 10.20 -24.24
CA ILE A 361 27.48 10.73 -25.61
C ILE A 361 26.06 10.56 -26.13
N VAL A 362 25.49 11.61 -26.73
CA VAL A 362 24.17 11.56 -27.37
C VAL A 362 24.24 10.57 -28.52
N VAL A 363 23.40 9.54 -28.48
CA VAL A 363 23.23 8.56 -29.57
C VAL A 363 22.00 8.85 -30.40
N TYR A 364 20.99 9.50 -29.83
CA TYR A 364 19.79 9.90 -30.55
C TYR A 364 19.17 11.16 -29.97
N LYS A 365 18.63 12.02 -30.85
CA LYS A 365 17.85 13.19 -30.49
C LYS A 365 16.66 13.31 -31.43
N GLY A 366 15.43 13.28 -30.91
CA GLY A 366 14.23 13.30 -31.73
C GLY A 366 12.98 12.92 -30.97
N GLU A 367 11.94 12.57 -31.70
CA GLU A 367 10.66 12.14 -31.14
C GLU A 367 10.69 10.66 -30.72
N PHE A 368 10.01 10.35 -29.63
CA PHE A 368 9.84 9.02 -29.08
C PHE A 368 8.37 8.66 -29.04
N LYS A 369 8.07 7.37 -29.23
CA LYS A 369 6.74 6.82 -29.00
C LYS A 369 6.86 5.48 -28.28
N ASN A 370 6.32 5.38 -27.07
CA ASN A 370 6.45 4.20 -26.20
C ASN A 370 7.91 3.71 -26.06
N GLY A 371 8.85 4.62 -25.88
CA GLY A 371 10.27 4.29 -25.69
C GLY A 371 11.08 4.03 -26.96
N VAL A 372 10.45 4.07 -28.15
CA VAL A 372 11.11 3.77 -29.42
C VAL A 372 11.24 5.04 -30.27
N TYR A 373 12.32 5.17 -31.04
CA TYR A 373 12.51 6.30 -31.96
C TYR A 373 11.36 6.36 -32.97
N SER A 374 10.78 7.54 -33.14
CA SER A 374 9.62 7.80 -33.99
C SER A 374 9.74 9.22 -34.56
N GLY A 375 8.98 9.56 -35.59
CA GLY A 375 8.90 10.94 -36.10
C GLY A 375 10.26 11.50 -36.53
N MET A 376 10.44 12.82 -36.46
CA MET A 376 11.69 13.46 -36.87
C MET A 376 12.78 13.28 -35.81
N GLY A 377 14.01 12.96 -36.23
CA GLY A 377 15.14 12.85 -35.32
C GLY A 377 16.50 12.77 -36.01
N SER A 378 17.54 12.66 -35.18
CA SER A 378 18.92 12.46 -35.57
C SER A 378 19.56 11.34 -34.76
N ASP A 379 20.20 10.39 -35.43
CA ASP A 379 21.05 9.32 -34.87
C ASP A 379 22.51 9.75 -34.97
N PHE A 380 23.37 9.36 -34.03
CA PHE A 380 24.74 9.84 -33.90
C PHE A 380 25.75 8.70 -33.80
N TYR A 381 26.94 8.92 -34.34
CA TYR A 381 28.09 8.05 -34.12
C TYR A 381 28.68 8.26 -32.71
N PRO A 382 29.47 7.31 -32.18
CA PRO A 382 30.17 7.48 -30.90
C PRO A 382 31.13 8.68 -30.86
N ASN A 383 31.57 9.19 -32.00
CA ASN A 383 32.39 10.41 -32.08
C ASN A 383 31.56 11.72 -31.99
N GLY A 384 30.24 11.61 -31.82
CA GLY A 384 29.30 12.73 -31.73
C GLY A 384 28.84 13.31 -33.07
N GLN A 385 29.32 12.79 -34.20
CA GLN A 385 28.84 13.23 -35.51
C GLN A 385 27.47 12.65 -35.84
N VAL A 386 26.65 13.44 -36.54
CA VAL A 386 25.34 12.98 -37.01
C VAL A 386 25.57 11.84 -38.00
N LYS A 387 24.96 10.68 -37.73
CA LYS A 387 24.94 9.52 -38.61
C LYS A 387 23.77 9.59 -39.57
N TYR A 388 22.58 9.91 -39.06
CA TYR A 388 21.37 10.02 -39.84
C TYR A 388 20.51 11.17 -39.33
N SER A 389 19.84 11.88 -40.22
CA SER A 389 18.82 12.87 -39.90
C SER A 389 17.61 12.70 -40.82
N GLY A 390 16.43 12.47 -40.25
CA GLY A 390 15.22 12.18 -41.03
C GLY A 390 14.08 11.65 -40.17
N THR A 391 13.15 10.92 -40.80
CA THR A 391 12.00 10.32 -40.09
C THR A 391 12.32 8.91 -39.59
N PHE A 392 11.79 8.57 -38.42
CA PHE A 392 11.89 7.25 -37.79
C PHE A 392 10.49 6.65 -37.65
N GLU A 393 10.39 5.34 -37.84
CA GLU A 393 9.19 4.55 -37.58
C GLU A 393 9.61 3.24 -36.92
N LEU A 394 9.12 3.00 -35.70
CA LEU A 394 9.47 1.80 -34.90
C LEU A 394 10.99 1.59 -34.75
N GLY A 395 11.75 2.68 -34.62
CA GLY A 395 13.21 2.61 -34.44
C GLY A 395 14.01 2.61 -35.74
N TYR A 396 13.36 2.42 -36.89
CA TYR A 396 14.03 2.33 -38.18
C TYR A 396 13.93 3.64 -38.97
N TYR A 397 14.96 3.93 -39.79
CA TYR A 397 14.90 5.04 -40.74
C TYR A 397 13.76 4.84 -41.73
N LYS A 398 12.95 5.88 -41.95
CA LYS A 398 11.75 5.88 -42.77
C LYS A 398 11.63 7.20 -43.54
N GLY A 399 11.04 7.16 -44.73
CA GLY A 399 10.77 8.37 -45.51
C GLY A 399 12.05 9.10 -45.90
N GLN A 400 11.97 10.42 -46.13
CA GLN A 400 13.14 11.21 -46.51
C GLN A 400 14.12 11.37 -45.35
N GLY A 401 15.41 11.23 -45.66
CA GLY A 401 16.49 11.49 -44.70
C GLY A 401 17.87 11.61 -45.36
N LEU A 402 18.84 12.01 -44.54
CA LEU A 402 20.24 12.18 -44.88
C LEU A 402 21.10 11.28 -44.00
N LEU A 403 21.90 10.41 -44.61
CA LEU A 403 22.88 9.54 -43.99
C LEU A 403 24.28 10.08 -44.26
N LEU A 404 25.09 10.23 -43.22
CA LEU A 404 26.48 10.70 -43.25
C LEU A 404 27.44 9.58 -42.81
N ASP A 405 28.71 9.70 -43.20
CA ASP A 405 29.79 8.86 -42.67
C ASP A 405 30.35 9.39 -41.33
N GLU A 406 31.30 8.66 -40.73
CA GLU A 406 31.96 9.05 -39.47
C GLU A 406 32.84 10.31 -39.55
N LYS A 407 32.98 10.90 -40.74
CA LYS A 407 33.66 12.18 -40.98
C LYS A 407 32.67 13.31 -41.31
N GLY A 408 31.36 13.01 -41.34
CA GLY A 408 30.29 13.96 -41.59
C GLY A 408 30.03 14.18 -43.08
N LYS A 409 30.64 13.37 -43.95
CA LYS A 409 30.43 13.46 -45.40
C LYS A 409 29.14 12.76 -45.79
N LYS A 410 28.45 13.31 -46.79
CA LYS A 410 27.23 12.69 -47.32
C LYS A 410 27.52 11.28 -47.83
N LYS A 411 26.70 10.32 -47.40
CA LYS A 411 26.71 8.93 -47.89
C LYS A 411 25.47 8.63 -48.72
N TYR A 412 24.29 9.03 -48.23
CA TYR A 412 23.03 8.87 -48.96
C TYR A 412 22.02 9.94 -48.55
N GLU A 413 21.28 10.50 -49.50
CA GLU A 413 20.19 11.45 -49.27
C GLU A 413 18.96 10.99 -50.06
N GLY A 414 17.85 10.65 -49.40
CA GLY A 414 16.67 10.13 -50.10
C GLY A 414 15.70 9.38 -49.22
N ASN A 415 14.85 8.57 -49.84
CA ASN A 415 13.84 7.79 -49.14
C ASN A 415 14.42 6.51 -48.50
N PHE A 416 13.91 6.19 -47.31
CA PHE A 416 14.22 5.01 -46.52
C PHE A 416 12.95 4.21 -46.20
N ASN A 417 13.09 2.90 -46.10
CA ASN A 417 12.08 2.02 -45.53
C ASN A 417 12.76 0.94 -44.69
N ALA A 418 12.36 0.83 -43.41
CA ALA A 418 12.95 -0.10 -42.46
C ALA A 418 14.49 -0.03 -42.42
N GLY A 419 15.06 1.17 -42.43
CA GLY A 419 16.51 1.39 -42.38
C GLY A 419 17.26 1.26 -43.70
N SER A 420 16.60 0.74 -44.75
CA SER A 420 17.23 0.54 -46.06
C SER A 420 16.88 1.66 -47.04
N PHE A 421 17.80 1.98 -47.97
CA PHE A 421 17.52 2.87 -49.10
C PHE A 421 16.37 2.27 -49.92
N ASN A 422 15.29 3.02 -50.07
CA ASN A 422 14.08 2.54 -50.74
C ASN A 422 13.33 3.72 -51.35
N GLY A 423 13.10 3.70 -52.66
CA GLY A 423 12.53 4.83 -53.41
C GLY A 423 13.63 5.76 -53.96
N LEU A 424 13.26 7.00 -54.29
CA LEU A 424 14.17 7.97 -54.89
C LEU A 424 15.25 8.46 -53.89
N GLY A 425 16.51 8.53 -54.33
CA GLY A 425 17.62 9.08 -53.54
C GLY A 425 18.92 9.29 -54.32
N ILE A 426 19.93 9.83 -53.63
CA ILE A 426 21.27 10.15 -54.12
C ILE A 426 22.29 9.41 -53.24
N LEU A 427 23.19 8.66 -53.86
CA LEU A 427 24.31 7.96 -53.21
C LEU A 427 25.62 8.69 -53.54
N TYR A 428 26.45 8.88 -52.53
CA TYR A 428 27.71 9.63 -52.62
C TYR A 428 28.92 8.73 -52.32
N ASN A 429 30.10 9.09 -52.86
CA ASN A 429 31.37 8.45 -52.51
C ASN A 429 32.06 9.18 -51.33
N SER A 430 33.26 8.73 -50.95
CA SER A 430 34.04 9.34 -49.86
C SER A 430 34.52 10.77 -50.14
N ASN A 431 34.39 11.27 -51.37
CA ASN A 431 34.71 12.63 -51.78
C ASN A 431 33.43 13.50 -51.92
N GLU A 432 32.26 12.96 -51.54
CA GLU A 432 30.94 13.60 -51.71
C GLU A 432 30.53 13.84 -53.16
N GLU A 433 31.14 13.11 -54.10
CA GLU A 433 30.70 13.10 -55.49
C GLU A 433 29.52 12.15 -55.65
N ILE A 434 28.54 12.55 -56.47
CA ILE A 434 27.36 11.73 -56.76
C ILE A 434 27.81 10.48 -57.51
N VAL A 435 27.59 9.32 -56.89
CA VAL A 435 27.78 8.03 -57.53
C VAL A 435 26.50 7.67 -58.29
N PHE A 436 25.34 7.79 -57.65
CA PHE A 436 24.05 7.44 -58.25
C PHE A 436 22.97 8.40 -57.79
N HIS A 437 22.08 8.80 -58.70
CA HIS A 437 20.85 9.50 -58.37
C HIS A 437 19.70 8.77 -59.08
N GLY A 438 18.79 8.18 -58.32
CA GLY A 438 17.75 7.31 -58.87
C GLY A 438 16.96 6.55 -57.82
N PHE A 439 16.29 5.49 -58.24
CA PHE A 439 15.46 4.66 -57.37
C PHE A 439 16.28 3.56 -56.70
N PHE A 440 15.92 3.22 -55.47
CA PHE A 440 16.53 2.15 -54.68
C PHE A 440 15.49 1.16 -54.18
N THR A 441 15.92 -0.08 -53.96
CA THR A 441 15.16 -1.10 -53.22
C THR A 441 16.14 -1.94 -52.42
N ASN A 442 15.96 -1.98 -51.09
CA ASN A 442 16.82 -2.72 -50.16
C ASN A 442 18.32 -2.40 -50.34
N ASN A 443 18.65 -1.10 -50.37
CA ASN A 443 20.03 -0.59 -50.52
C ASN A 443 20.67 -0.77 -51.90
N GLN A 444 19.96 -1.34 -52.87
CA GLN A 444 20.44 -1.53 -54.23
C GLN A 444 19.73 -0.59 -55.22
N PRO A 445 20.41 -0.09 -56.26
CA PRO A 445 19.75 0.59 -57.37
C PRO A 445 18.61 -0.25 -57.95
N ASN A 446 17.44 0.37 -58.09
CA ASN A 446 16.25 -0.21 -58.73
C ASN A 446 16.06 0.45 -60.10
N TYR A 447 16.60 -0.21 -61.12
CA TYR A 447 16.53 0.27 -62.50
C TYR A 447 15.09 0.33 -63.04
N PRO A 448 14.21 -0.68 -62.82
CA PRO A 448 12.80 -0.58 -63.20
C PRO A 448 12.08 0.67 -62.69
N GLY A 449 12.54 1.31 -61.61
CA GLY A 449 11.95 2.56 -61.10
C GLY A 449 11.96 3.73 -62.08
N PHE A 450 12.80 3.71 -63.11
CA PHE A 450 12.83 4.76 -64.15
C PHE A 450 11.81 4.56 -65.28
N MET A 451 11.14 3.40 -65.34
CA MET A 451 10.15 3.12 -66.38
C MET A 451 9.01 4.15 -66.36
N ASN A 452 8.52 4.52 -67.55
CA ASN A 452 7.46 5.51 -67.75
C ASN A 452 7.78 6.95 -67.29
N LEU A 453 9.03 7.26 -66.92
CA LEU A 453 9.43 8.65 -66.68
C LEU A 453 9.62 9.40 -68.00
N SER A 454 9.27 10.69 -68.03
CA SER A 454 9.52 11.55 -69.18
C SER A 454 11.00 11.91 -69.31
N GLU A 455 11.44 12.26 -70.52
CA GLU A 455 12.82 12.71 -70.78
C GLU A 455 13.25 13.83 -69.81
N LYS A 456 12.39 14.82 -69.61
CA LYS A 456 12.64 15.91 -68.66
C LYS A 456 12.90 15.41 -67.24
N LYS A 457 12.17 14.37 -66.80
CA LYS A 457 12.33 13.84 -65.45
C LYS A 457 13.62 13.04 -65.30
N ILE A 458 14.06 12.36 -66.37
CA ILE A 458 15.36 11.70 -66.40
C ILE A 458 16.47 12.75 -66.32
N ASP A 459 16.43 13.80 -67.16
CA ASP A 459 17.42 14.89 -67.15
C ASP A 459 17.55 15.55 -65.76
N GLU A 460 16.43 15.72 -65.04
CA GLU A 460 16.41 16.23 -63.67
C GLU A 460 17.10 15.28 -62.67
N LEU A 461 16.94 13.96 -62.83
CA LEU A 461 17.49 12.97 -61.91
C LEU A 461 18.98 12.71 -62.20
N VAL A 462 19.39 12.62 -63.45
CA VAL A 462 20.69 12.05 -63.77
C VAL A 462 21.65 13.03 -64.45
N GLY A 463 21.20 14.27 -64.63
CA GLY A 463 21.94 15.32 -65.31
C GLY A 463 21.81 15.21 -66.83
N LYS A 464 21.99 16.33 -67.53
CA LYS A 464 22.06 16.33 -69.00
C LYS A 464 23.36 15.68 -69.43
N SER A 465 23.32 14.72 -70.36
CA SER A 465 24.56 14.18 -70.93
C SER A 465 25.32 15.31 -71.63
N GLU A 466 26.56 15.59 -71.19
CA GLU A 466 27.43 16.53 -71.90
C GLU A 466 27.86 15.98 -73.27
N ASP A 467 27.77 14.65 -73.46
CA ASP A 467 28.01 13.99 -74.73
C ASP A 467 26.73 13.96 -75.58
N LYS A 468 26.55 14.97 -76.41
CA LYS A 468 25.68 14.88 -77.60
C LYS A 468 26.31 13.94 -78.61
N VAL A 469 26.11 12.64 -78.46
CA VAL A 469 26.12 11.74 -79.62
C VAL A 469 24.66 11.38 -79.90
N ASP A 470 24.05 12.12 -80.84
CA ASP A 470 22.75 11.81 -81.44
C ASP A 470 22.88 10.47 -82.19
N ILE A 471 22.84 9.36 -81.47
CA ILE A 471 22.38 8.08 -82.01
C ILE A 471 21.02 7.87 -81.38
N GLY A 472 19.98 8.01 -82.21
CA GLY A 472 18.60 8.18 -81.79
C GLY A 472 18.19 7.36 -80.57
N THR A 473 17.42 8.01 -79.69
CA THR A 473 16.63 7.41 -78.59
C THR A 473 17.38 6.90 -77.36
N ILE A 474 18.72 6.88 -77.32
CA ILE A 474 19.48 6.30 -76.19
C ILE A 474 20.20 7.37 -75.35
N ARG A 475 19.74 7.58 -74.11
CA ARG A 475 20.43 8.41 -73.08
C ARG A 475 21.21 7.52 -72.14
N SER A 476 22.50 7.77 -71.90
CA SER A 476 23.32 6.91 -71.01
C SER A 476 23.81 7.61 -69.73
N ILE A 477 23.82 6.90 -68.59
CA ILE A 477 24.41 7.33 -67.31
C ILE A 477 25.40 6.30 -66.84
N ASN A 478 26.54 6.71 -66.28
CA ASN A 478 27.49 5.78 -65.70
C ASN A 478 27.32 5.68 -64.17
N TYR A 479 27.17 4.46 -63.65
CA TYR A 479 27.24 4.11 -62.22
C TYR A 479 28.26 3.00 -62.02
N LYS A 480 29.34 3.26 -61.26
CA LYS A 480 30.52 2.36 -61.18
C LYS A 480 31.02 2.05 -62.60
N ASP A 481 31.19 0.77 -62.92
CA ASP A 481 31.60 0.26 -64.23
C ASP A 481 30.40 -0.05 -65.14
N MET A 482 29.20 0.51 -64.89
CA MET A 482 28.00 0.26 -65.70
C MET A 482 27.47 1.55 -66.32
N ALA A 483 27.32 1.59 -67.64
CA ALA A 483 26.50 2.54 -68.38
C ALA A 483 25.04 2.04 -68.45
N MET A 484 24.10 2.91 -68.10
CA MET A 484 22.66 2.66 -68.15
C MET A 484 22.06 3.50 -69.26
N SER A 485 21.52 2.84 -70.26
CA SER A 485 20.91 3.42 -71.46
C SER A 485 19.39 3.39 -71.36
N PHE A 486 18.71 4.51 -71.56
CA PHE A 486 17.24 4.60 -71.63
C PHE A 486 16.77 4.68 -73.07
N GLU A 487 15.79 3.87 -73.42
CA GLU A 487 15.06 4.00 -74.69
C GLU A 487 13.72 4.68 -74.43
N LEU A 488 13.43 5.73 -75.21
CA LEU A 488 12.15 6.45 -75.15
C LEU A 488 11.12 5.87 -76.13
N SER A 489 9.86 5.85 -75.72
CA SER A 489 8.73 5.39 -76.52
C SER A 489 8.63 6.16 -77.85
N SER A 490 8.52 5.45 -78.97
CA SER A 490 8.54 6.03 -80.32
C SER A 490 7.23 6.72 -80.76
N SER A 491 6.16 6.64 -79.96
CA SER A 491 4.84 7.16 -80.31
C SER A 491 4.50 8.50 -79.63
N GLY A 492 4.19 9.53 -80.41
CA GLY A 492 3.71 10.83 -79.94
C GLY A 492 4.73 11.98 -80.06
N PRO A 493 4.32 13.25 -79.81
CA PRO A 493 5.25 14.38 -79.77
C PRO A 493 6.34 14.15 -78.70
N LYS A 494 7.57 14.66 -78.94
CA LYS A 494 8.74 14.45 -78.06
C LYS A 494 8.46 14.69 -76.58
N GLU A 495 7.62 15.68 -76.28
CA GLU A 495 7.23 16.05 -74.92
C GLU A 495 6.46 14.96 -74.16
N ASN A 496 5.87 14.00 -74.87
CA ASN A 496 5.10 12.89 -74.31
C ASN A 496 5.86 11.56 -74.34
N GLN A 497 7.11 11.54 -74.81
CA GLN A 497 7.90 10.31 -74.83
C GLN A 497 8.34 9.95 -73.41
N VAL A 498 8.22 8.68 -73.07
CA VAL A 498 8.57 8.13 -71.75
C VAL A 498 9.53 6.94 -71.89
N VAL A 499 10.25 6.58 -70.82
CA VAL A 499 11.11 5.39 -70.81
C VAL A 499 10.30 4.13 -71.08
N SER A 500 10.61 3.44 -72.18
CA SER A 500 10.03 2.15 -72.56
C SER A 500 10.97 0.97 -72.34
N ALA A 501 12.29 1.19 -72.27
CA ALA A 501 13.26 0.15 -71.92
C ALA A 501 14.51 0.75 -71.28
N ILE A 502 15.24 -0.08 -70.53
CA ILE A 502 16.49 0.28 -69.84
C ILE A 502 17.51 -0.83 -70.10
N THR A 503 18.69 -0.45 -70.59
CA THR A 503 19.79 -1.37 -70.91
C THR A 503 21.00 -1.05 -70.02
N LEU A 504 21.63 -2.06 -69.42
CA LEU A 504 22.86 -1.91 -68.63
C LEU A 504 24.04 -2.50 -69.42
N SER A 505 25.13 -1.75 -69.57
CA SER A 505 26.35 -2.17 -70.28
C SER A 505 27.60 -1.80 -69.47
N GLY A 506 28.63 -2.65 -69.45
CA GLY A 506 29.86 -2.38 -68.69
C GLY A 506 30.80 -1.36 -69.36
N LYS A 507 31.49 -0.48 -68.61
CA LYS A 507 32.59 0.38 -69.08
C LYS A 507 33.88 -0.45 -69.19
N GLN A 508 34.00 -1.17 -70.32
CA GLN A 508 35.20 -1.77 -70.91
C GLN A 508 36.16 -2.58 -70.01
N GLU A 509 35.79 -3.84 -69.77
CA GLU A 509 36.39 -5.04 -70.37
C GLU A 509 35.38 -6.16 -70.09
N LEU A 510 35.39 -7.25 -70.87
CA LEU A 510 34.63 -8.46 -70.57
C LEU A 510 35.13 -9.09 -69.25
N LEU A 511 34.83 -8.47 -68.11
CA LEU A 511 34.68 -9.17 -66.84
C LEU A 511 33.26 -9.72 -66.87
N GLY A 512 33.11 -10.83 -67.59
CA GLY A 512 31.94 -11.67 -67.47
C GLY A 512 31.64 -11.82 -65.99
N ILE A 513 30.37 -11.69 -65.61
CA ILE A 513 29.95 -12.19 -64.32
C ILE A 513 30.35 -13.66 -64.34
N LYS A 514 31.48 -13.99 -63.72
CA LYS A 514 31.81 -15.36 -63.41
C LYS A 514 30.90 -15.69 -62.25
N LEU A 515 29.65 -15.95 -62.58
CA LEU A 515 28.84 -16.85 -61.80
C LEU A 515 29.70 -18.12 -61.79
N ASP A 516 30.41 -18.37 -60.69
CA ASP A 516 31.03 -19.67 -60.39
C ASP A 516 29.91 -20.71 -60.11
N MET A 517 28.86 -20.62 -60.91
CA MET A 517 27.67 -21.43 -60.96
C MET A 517 27.45 -21.72 -62.44
N LYS A 518 27.46 -23.01 -62.80
CA LYS A 518 27.19 -23.42 -64.19
C LYS A 518 25.81 -22.90 -64.61
N ALA A 519 25.60 -22.60 -65.89
CA ALA A 519 24.30 -22.18 -66.44
C ALA A 519 23.15 -23.07 -65.94
N SER A 520 23.40 -24.38 -65.79
CA SER A 520 22.46 -25.35 -65.23
C SER A 520 21.97 -25.04 -63.80
N GLN A 521 22.76 -24.41 -62.93
CA GLN A 521 22.36 -24.05 -61.56
C GLN A 521 21.44 -22.82 -61.53
N ILE A 522 21.68 -21.84 -62.41
CA ILE A 522 20.86 -20.63 -62.53
C ILE A 522 19.49 -20.98 -63.13
N LEU A 523 19.49 -21.80 -64.18
CA LEU A 523 18.27 -22.32 -64.80
C LEU A 523 17.40 -23.09 -63.80
N LYS A 524 18.05 -23.86 -62.91
CA LYS A 524 17.38 -24.63 -61.85
C LYS A 524 16.80 -23.74 -60.74
N ALA A 525 17.49 -22.65 -60.37
CA ALA A 525 16.99 -21.68 -59.39
C ALA A 525 15.81 -20.83 -59.94
N LEU A 526 15.80 -20.60 -61.26
CA LEU A 526 14.78 -19.80 -61.93
C LEU A 526 13.53 -20.59 -62.31
N GLY A 527 13.55 -21.93 -62.24
CA GLY A 527 12.34 -22.75 -62.12
C GLY A 527 11.96 -23.63 -63.31
N ASP A 528 12.87 -23.94 -64.24
CA ASP A 528 12.59 -24.93 -65.30
C ASP A 528 13.55 -26.13 -65.21
N PRO A 529 13.11 -27.28 -64.67
CA PRO A 529 13.94 -28.47 -64.48
C PRO A 529 14.07 -29.33 -65.75
N THR A 530 13.53 -28.93 -66.90
CA THR A 530 13.41 -29.81 -68.08
C THR A 530 14.51 -29.65 -69.15
N HIS A 531 15.37 -28.64 -69.06
CA HIS A 531 16.45 -28.47 -70.04
C HIS A 531 17.71 -29.28 -69.67
N GLN A 532 18.09 -30.18 -70.57
CA GLN A 532 19.32 -30.97 -70.54
C GLN A 532 20.57 -30.07 -70.45
N GLU A 533 21.67 -30.64 -69.95
CA GLU A 533 22.97 -29.99 -69.65
C GLU A 533 23.69 -29.31 -70.84
N SER A 534 23.05 -29.21 -72.01
CA SER A 534 23.55 -28.52 -73.19
C SER A 534 22.90 -27.15 -73.37
N LEU A 535 23.73 -26.13 -73.67
CA LEU A 535 23.31 -24.77 -74.01
C LEU A 535 22.19 -24.75 -75.06
N PRO A 536 21.28 -23.76 -75.03
CA PRO A 536 20.38 -23.50 -76.15
C PRO A 536 21.19 -23.27 -77.44
N PRO A 537 20.70 -23.67 -78.63
CA PRO A 537 21.47 -23.68 -79.88
C PRO A 537 22.10 -22.33 -80.28
N ASN A 538 21.59 -21.23 -79.74
CA ASN A 538 21.98 -19.88 -80.12
C ASN A 538 22.72 -19.14 -79.00
N ASN A 539 23.18 -19.83 -77.95
CA ASN A 539 23.70 -19.22 -76.72
C ASN A 539 22.71 -18.20 -76.10
N ILE A 540 21.41 -18.35 -76.33
CA ILE A 540 20.36 -17.45 -75.82
C ILE A 540 19.30 -18.28 -75.11
N TRP A 541 18.95 -17.92 -73.88
CA TRP A 541 17.83 -18.50 -73.13
C TRP A 541 16.88 -17.40 -72.68
N GLU A 542 15.58 -17.63 -72.78
CA GLU A 542 14.55 -16.68 -72.34
C GLU A 542 13.63 -17.33 -71.31
N CYS A 543 13.34 -16.65 -70.20
CA CYS A 543 12.33 -17.06 -69.23
C CYS A 543 11.44 -15.89 -68.79
N ARG A 544 10.24 -16.20 -68.31
CA ARG A 544 9.28 -15.19 -67.85
C ARG A 544 8.98 -15.40 -66.37
N ARG A 545 9.13 -14.35 -65.56
CA ARG A 545 8.88 -14.40 -64.11
C ARG A 545 8.54 -13.01 -63.57
N ASP A 546 7.59 -12.94 -62.64
CA ASP A 546 7.20 -11.71 -61.92
C ASP A 546 6.85 -10.51 -62.82
N GLY A 547 6.27 -10.75 -64.00
CA GLY A 547 5.92 -9.70 -64.95
C GLY A 547 7.06 -9.23 -65.85
N PHE A 548 8.19 -9.94 -65.85
CA PHE A 548 9.35 -9.68 -66.69
C PHE A 548 9.76 -10.91 -67.50
N VAL A 549 10.33 -10.66 -68.67
CA VAL A 549 11.03 -11.59 -69.55
C VAL A 549 12.52 -11.34 -69.35
N TYR A 550 13.24 -12.38 -68.94
CA TYR A 550 14.68 -12.39 -68.77
C TYR A 550 15.28 -13.17 -69.94
N LYS A 551 16.19 -12.56 -70.69
CA LYS A 551 16.83 -13.15 -71.85
C LYS A 551 18.34 -13.12 -71.65
N PHE A 552 18.89 -14.28 -71.41
CA PHE A 552 20.28 -14.54 -71.09
C PHE A 552 21.02 -14.89 -72.37
N PHE A 553 22.18 -14.27 -72.55
CA PHE A 553 23.11 -14.52 -73.64
C PHE A 553 24.38 -15.09 -73.02
N PHE A 554 24.82 -16.23 -73.52
CA PHE A 554 25.96 -16.97 -73.00
C PHE A 554 27.17 -16.83 -73.94
N ASN A 555 28.37 -16.88 -73.38
CA ASN A 555 29.59 -17.15 -74.13
C ASN A 555 29.71 -18.65 -74.41
N ASP A 556 30.61 -19.04 -75.32
CA ASP A 556 30.84 -20.45 -75.67
C ASP A 556 31.33 -21.29 -74.46
N ASP A 557 31.93 -20.64 -73.46
CA ASP A 557 32.36 -21.25 -72.19
C ASP A 557 31.25 -21.36 -71.13
N GLN A 558 29.99 -21.10 -71.52
CA GLN A 558 28.79 -21.07 -70.67
C GLN A 558 28.75 -19.96 -69.61
N SER A 559 29.69 -19.02 -69.63
CA SER A 559 29.58 -17.79 -68.83
C SER A 559 28.50 -16.87 -69.40
N ILE A 560 27.88 -16.05 -68.56
CA ILE A 560 26.88 -15.08 -69.04
C ILE A 560 27.59 -13.89 -69.68
N ASN A 561 27.33 -13.67 -70.96
CA ASN A 561 27.79 -12.53 -71.73
C ASN A 561 26.92 -11.29 -71.47
N TYR A 562 25.60 -11.46 -71.58
CA TYR A 562 24.64 -10.36 -71.56
C TYR A 562 23.28 -10.84 -71.01
N LEU A 563 22.56 -9.98 -70.29
CA LEU A 563 21.22 -10.26 -69.78
C LEU A 563 20.31 -9.09 -70.13
N GLU A 564 19.28 -9.38 -70.91
CA GLU A 564 18.22 -8.46 -71.29
C GLU A 564 16.99 -8.75 -70.42
N ILE A 565 16.48 -7.75 -69.70
CA ILE A 565 15.25 -7.88 -68.90
C ILE A 565 14.23 -6.90 -69.45
N ARG A 566 13.08 -7.40 -69.91
CA ARG A 566 11.98 -6.59 -70.45
C ARG A 566 10.67 -6.95 -69.74
N PRO A 567 9.79 -6.01 -69.40
CA PRO A 567 8.46 -6.35 -68.89
C PRO A 567 7.70 -7.22 -69.90
N THR A 568 6.79 -8.08 -69.42
CA THR A 568 5.95 -8.93 -70.30
C THR A 568 4.88 -8.16 -71.07
N ASN A 569 4.64 -6.89 -70.71
CA ASN A 569 3.68 -5.99 -71.35
C ASN A 569 4.37 -4.73 -71.85
#